data_AF-A0A7W1DZ50-F1
#
_entry.id   AF-A0A7W1DZ50-F1
#
_cell.length_a   1.000
_cell.length_b   1.000
_cell.length_c   1.000
_cell.angle_alpha   90.00
_cell.angle_beta   90.00
_cell.angle_gamma   90.00
#
_symmetry.space_group_name_H-M   'P 1'
#
loop_
_entity.id
_entity.type
_entity.pdbx_description
1 polymer ?
#
loop_
_entity_poly.entity_id
_entity_poly.type
_entity_poly.pdbx_seq_one_letter_code
_entity_poly.pdbx_strand_id
1 'polypeptide(L)'
;MPAKKAAPKKAVAKKAAPRKATAKKAVAKKAVAKKAAPRKATSKKAVAKKAVRSAPVRRRPLVAAPLVEEMQVLAPPPPEPARPLVYEVVPPPPSESVTLSYEGPAPQRRWTVALRIFLAIPHLLFSSILGNVAQFAVVVAWFAALFTGQVPAGLATFLSRIIEYTTRVQAYAYLLMTDRYPPWSLEGEDYAISVAITPTRLNRVAVFFRLLLLVPAAVVLAIVLTGVSVVAFVNWLIVLIAGRPVPALYEAFAAVLRYQARFFAYGGLLTGEYPKGLFGDKPSAAHDDGLPTVLPSQPRITRLLLSKAAKRLVVLFIVIGGILGVGLVVLSATLADTGATRADLIAAHQDLTGEVHRFHASGQRCAVSGGIDCIHAADGRVADAFDRFGKELHSLQVPSYAEGDAVDLDADTAQIVVLLRQLQQSSDARESQAEADDLQRTLNKFDDDFRALLTAL
;
A
#
# COMPACT_ATOMS: atom_id res chain seq x y z
N MET A 1 -17.11 24.09 -70.13
CA MET A 1 -17.83 25.37 -70.35
C MET A 1 -19.17 25.30 -69.63
N PRO A 2 -19.71 26.37 -69.00
CA PRO A 2 -19.09 27.54 -68.40
C PRO A 2 -19.41 27.69 -66.89
N ALA A 3 -18.70 28.63 -66.28
CA ALA A 3 -18.79 29.06 -64.89
C ALA A 3 -20.13 29.73 -64.52
N LYS A 4 -20.54 29.60 -63.25
CA LYS A 4 -21.55 30.48 -62.65
C LYS A 4 -21.00 31.13 -61.37
N LYS A 5 -21.07 32.46 -61.35
CA LYS A 5 -20.55 33.39 -60.34
C LYS A 5 -21.47 33.52 -59.11
N ALA A 6 -20.83 33.92 -58.00
CA ALA A 6 -21.26 34.86 -56.94
C ALA A 6 -22.21 34.41 -55.79
N ALA A 7 -21.59 34.23 -54.61
CA ALA A 7 -21.73 34.99 -53.32
C ALA A 7 -23.13 35.27 -52.69
N PRO A 8 -23.24 35.70 -51.40
CA PRO A 8 -22.48 35.36 -50.18
C PRO A 8 -23.43 34.93 -49.02
N LYS A 9 -23.00 34.08 -48.09
CA LYS A 9 -23.75 33.82 -46.84
C LYS A 9 -22.99 34.35 -45.61
N LYS A 10 -23.62 35.40 -45.07
CA LYS A 10 -23.46 36.13 -43.80
C LYS A 10 -22.65 35.45 -42.71
N ALA A 11 -21.66 36.18 -42.21
CA ALA A 11 -21.07 36.03 -40.90
C ALA A 11 -22.12 36.23 -39.81
N VAL A 12 -22.19 35.30 -38.85
CA VAL A 12 -22.94 35.47 -37.60
C VAL A 12 -21.91 35.69 -36.49
N ALA A 13 -22.06 36.83 -35.82
CA ALA A 13 -21.23 37.30 -34.73
C ALA A 13 -21.29 36.36 -33.51
N LYS A 14 -20.10 35.98 -33.00
CA LYS A 14 -19.90 35.40 -31.66
C LYS A 14 -20.28 36.45 -30.61
N LYS A 15 -21.32 36.15 -29.81
CA LYS A 15 -21.69 36.92 -28.62
C LYS A 15 -21.15 36.19 -27.38
N ALA A 16 -20.33 36.88 -26.59
CA ALA A 16 -19.70 36.37 -25.38
C ALA A 16 -20.53 36.64 -24.10
N ALA A 17 -20.47 35.66 -23.18
CA ALA A 17 -20.67 35.74 -21.71
C ALA A 17 -22.12 35.96 -21.18
N PRO A 18 -22.52 35.42 -19.98
CA PRO A 18 -21.73 35.48 -18.73
C PRO A 18 -21.67 34.24 -17.83
N ARG A 19 -20.62 34.25 -17.00
CA ARG A 19 -20.33 33.40 -15.84
C ARG A 19 -21.49 33.40 -14.83
N LYS A 20 -21.93 32.21 -14.39
CA LYS A 20 -22.80 32.06 -13.20
C LYS A 20 -21.95 31.68 -11.99
N ALA A 21 -21.99 32.56 -10.98
CA ALA A 21 -21.48 32.34 -9.65
C ALA A 21 -22.37 31.33 -8.89
N THR A 22 -21.77 30.34 -8.24
CA THR A 22 -22.46 29.41 -7.36
C THR A 22 -22.56 30.00 -5.94
N ALA A 23 -23.81 30.18 -5.49
CA ALA A 23 -24.15 30.69 -4.18
C ALA A 23 -23.88 29.64 -3.08
N LYS A 24 -23.23 30.08 -2.01
CA LYS A 24 -23.05 29.36 -0.74
C LYS A 24 -24.43 29.07 -0.10
N LYS A 25 -24.74 27.81 0.15
CA LYS A 25 -25.92 27.40 0.94
C LYS A 25 -25.49 27.17 2.39
N ALA A 26 -25.89 28.10 3.26
CA ALA A 26 -25.78 27.98 4.70
C ALA A 26 -26.78 26.91 5.20
N VAL A 27 -26.32 25.97 6.04
CA VAL A 27 -27.18 25.01 6.73
C VAL A 27 -27.39 25.49 8.16
N ALA A 28 -28.67 25.61 8.50
CA ALA A 28 -29.20 26.15 9.73
C ALA A 28 -28.93 25.27 10.96
N LYS A 29 -28.65 25.94 12.07
CA LYS A 29 -28.66 25.41 13.44
C LYS A 29 -30.06 24.90 13.79
N LYS A 30 -30.16 23.67 14.32
CA LYS A 30 -31.35 23.20 15.03
C LYS A 30 -30.99 22.96 16.50
N ALA A 31 -31.48 23.86 17.35
CA ALA A 31 -31.49 23.72 18.79
C ALA A 31 -32.59 22.73 19.21
N VAL A 32 -32.31 21.85 20.18
CA VAL A 32 -33.33 21.13 20.94
C VAL A 32 -33.00 21.26 22.42
N ALA A 33 -34.02 21.66 23.17
CA ALA A 33 -33.97 22.09 24.56
C ALA A 33 -34.00 20.92 25.57
N LYS A 34 -33.30 21.16 26.69
CA LYS A 34 -33.57 20.75 28.08
C LYS A 34 -34.77 19.82 28.34
N LYS A 35 -34.50 18.71 29.04
CA LYS A 35 -35.40 18.21 30.09
C LYS A 35 -34.60 17.59 31.25
N ALA A 36 -34.96 18.02 32.46
CA ALA A 36 -34.28 17.76 33.72
C ALA A 36 -34.65 16.39 34.34
N ALA A 37 -33.79 15.96 35.27
CA ALA A 37 -33.84 14.72 36.07
C ALA A 37 -35.12 14.53 36.90
N PRO A 38 -35.26 13.35 37.56
CA PRO A 38 -35.06 13.39 39.00
C PRO A 38 -34.26 12.22 39.60
N ARG A 39 -33.65 12.53 40.75
CA ARG A 39 -32.98 11.66 41.73
C ARG A 39 -33.93 10.59 42.28
N LYS A 40 -33.40 9.39 42.56
CA LYS A 40 -33.75 8.60 43.76
C LYS A 40 -32.52 7.91 44.34
N ALA A 41 -32.37 8.08 45.65
CA ALA A 41 -31.38 7.49 46.53
C ALA A 41 -31.98 6.26 47.26
N THR A 42 -31.11 5.56 48.01
CA THR A 42 -31.33 4.42 48.92
C THR A 42 -31.36 3.05 48.20
N SER A 43 -30.73 1.97 48.67
CA SER A 43 -30.17 1.64 49.99
C SER A 43 -29.22 0.43 49.91
N LYS A 44 -28.26 0.42 50.85
CA LYS A 44 -27.41 -0.67 51.38
C LYS A 44 -27.78 -2.12 51.01
N LYS A 45 -26.77 -2.92 50.65
CA LYS A 45 -26.55 -4.24 51.27
C LYS A 45 -25.07 -4.63 51.28
N ALA A 46 -24.59 -4.92 52.49
CA ALA A 46 -23.25 -5.35 52.82
C ALA A 46 -23.04 -6.83 52.49
N VAL A 47 -21.81 -7.20 52.10
CA VAL A 47 -21.26 -8.55 52.29
C VAL A 47 -19.80 -8.42 52.74
N ALA A 48 -19.46 -9.29 53.67
CA ALA A 48 -18.41 -9.17 54.68
C ALA A 48 -16.97 -9.24 54.17
N LYS A 49 -16.12 -8.45 54.84
CA LYS A 49 -14.66 -8.62 54.90
C LYS A 49 -14.32 -9.89 55.69
N LYS A 50 -13.44 -10.74 55.16
CA LYS A 50 -12.70 -11.74 55.94
C LYS A 50 -11.36 -11.13 56.32
N ALA A 51 -11.21 -10.87 57.62
CA ALA A 51 -10.01 -10.31 58.23
C ALA A 51 -8.90 -11.37 58.34
N VAL A 52 -7.66 -10.99 58.00
CA VAL A 52 -6.45 -11.66 58.47
C VAL A 52 -5.84 -10.75 59.54
N ARG A 53 -5.73 -11.29 60.76
CA ARG A 53 -5.25 -10.63 61.97
C ARG A 53 -3.74 -10.40 61.89
N SER A 54 -3.30 -9.16 62.06
CA SER A 54 -1.93 -8.83 62.49
C SER A 54 -1.89 -8.72 64.02
N ALA A 55 -0.98 -9.46 64.64
CA ALA A 55 -0.73 -9.41 66.09
C ALA A 55 0.23 -8.24 66.44
N PRO A 56 0.13 -7.64 67.64
CA PRO A 56 0.85 -6.41 68.01
C PRO A 56 2.14 -6.71 68.77
N VAL A 57 3.18 -5.89 68.57
CA VAL A 57 4.36 -5.87 69.46
C VAL A 57 4.56 -4.46 70.02
N ARG A 58 4.75 -4.46 71.34
CA ARG A 58 4.62 -3.37 72.33
C ARG A 58 5.64 -2.24 72.15
N ARG A 59 5.17 -1.01 72.35
CA ARG A 59 6.01 0.15 72.68
C ARG A 59 6.48 0.03 74.14
N ARG A 60 7.79 0.13 74.38
CA ARG A 60 8.39 0.34 75.71
C ARG A 60 8.66 1.84 75.91
N PRO A 61 8.50 2.39 77.13
CA PRO A 61 8.64 3.81 77.37
C PRO A 61 10.09 4.25 77.55
N LEU A 62 10.27 5.53 77.22
CA LEU A 62 11.47 6.36 77.33
C LEU A 62 11.90 6.51 78.80
N VAL A 63 13.16 6.26 79.12
CA VAL A 63 13.82 6.76 80.34
C VAL A 63 15.05 7.53 79.89
N ALA A 64 15.11 8.79 80.29
CA ALA A 64 16.17 9.75 80.00
C ALA A 64 17.27 9.67 81.06
N ALA A 65 18.53 9.90 80.64
CA ALA A 65 19.51 10.86 81.18
C ALA A 65 20.94 10.49 80.66
N PRO A 66 21.98 11.31 80.86
CA PRO A 66 22.55 12.15 79.79
C PRO A 66 24.05 11.87 79.59
N LEU A 67 24.67 12.52 78.59
CA LEU A 67 25.91 13.30 78.72
C LEU A 67 26.56 13.51 77.35
N VAL A 68 26.83 14.79 77.12
CA VAL A 68 27.67 15.46 76.13
C VAL A 68 28.85 14.61 75.62
N GLU A 69 28.90 14.35 74.32
CA GLU A 69 30.13 13.96 73.63
C GLU A 69 30.21 14.71 72.29
N GLU A 70 31.34 15.39 72.08
CA GLU A 70 31.62 16.27 70.94
C GLU A 70 31.47 15.56 69.59
N MET A 71 30.54 16.02 68.74
CA MET A 71 30.58 15.73 67.32
C MET A 71 31.49 16.74 66.62
N GLN A 72 32.76 16.39 66.43
CA GLN A 72 33.60 17.02 65.41
C GLN A 72 32.98 16.81 64.03
N VAL A 73 32.66 17.92 63.36
CA VAL A 73 32.24 17.97 61.96
C VAL A 73 33.46 17.61 61.10
N LEU A 74 33.55 16.36 60.65
CA LEU A 74 34.51 15.96 59.62
C LEU A 74 34.00 16.46 58.26
N ALA A 75 34.70 17.44 57.69
CA ALA A 75 34.45 17.94 56.34
C ALA A 75 34.59 16.80 55.29
N PRO A 76 33.79 16.80 54.21
CA PRO A 76 33.93 15.80 53.15
C PRO A 76 35.29 15.96 52.43
N PRO A 77 35.96 14.87 52.02
CA PRO A 77 37.24 14.95 51.32
C PRO A 77 37.06 15.61 49.93
N PRO A 78 38.09 16.33 49.44
CA PRO A 78 38.04 17.00 48.14
C PRO A 78 37.86 16.00 46.99
N PRO A 79 37.19 16.37 45.88
CA PRO A 79 36.98 15.49 44.75
C PRO A 79 38.32 15.15 44.08
N GLU A 80 38.65 13.86 44.07
CA GLU A 80 39.76 13.28 43.32
C GLU A 80 39.56 13.57 41.82
N PRO A 81 40.61 13.97 41.06
CA PRO A 81 40.47 14.23 39.64
C PRO A 81 40.03 12.95 38.91
N ALA A 82 38.89 13.03 38.22
CA ALA A 82 38.29 11.94 37.47
C ALA A 82 39.32 11.32 36.52
N ARG A 83 39.68 10.05 36.76
CA ARG A 83 40.42 9.25 35.78
C ARG A 83 39.63 9.25 34.48
N PRO A 84 40.26 9.42 33.30
CA PRO A 84 39.55 9.38 32.03
C PRO A 84 38.84 8.02 31.90
N LEU A 85 37.52 8.04 31.78
CA LEU A 85 36.71 6.85 31.57
C LEU A 85 37.07 6.28 30.19
N VAL A 86 37.88 5.23 30.19
CA VAL A 86 38.09 4.38 29.02
C VAL A 86 36.78 3.62 28.79
N TYR A 87 36.10 3.93 27.70
CA TYR A 87 34.91 3.20 27.27
C TYR A 87 35.37 1.91 26.58
N GLU A 88 35.20 0.77 27.25
CA GLU A 88 35.26 -0.51 26.56
C GLU A 88 33.91 -0.73 25.89
N VAL A 89 33.88 -0.61 24.56
CA VAL A 89 32.74 -0.99 23.75
C VAL A 89 32.54 -2.49 23.94
N VAL A 90 31.62 -2.89 24.83
CA VAL A 90 31.20 -4.29 24.92
C VAL A 90 30.62 -4.67 23.56
N PRO A 91 31.26 -5.57 22.80
CA PRO A 91 30.74 -5.96 21.50
C PRO A 91 29.35 -6.59 21.69
N PRO A 92 28.37 -6.26 20.83
CA PRO A 92 27.09 -6.95 20.86
C PRO A 92 27.33 -8.46 20.76
N PRO A 93 26.51 -9.30 21.44
CA PRO A 93 26.66 -10.74 21.35
C PRO A 93 26.71 -11.18 19.88
N PRO A 94 27.57 -12.14 19.51
CA PRO A 94 27.93 -12.45 18.12
C PRO A 94 26.81 -13.09 17.27
N SER A 95 25.55 -13.02 17.69
CA SER A 95 24.43 -13.77 17.12
C SER A 95 23.27 -12.92 16.62
N GLU A 96 23.40 -11.59 16.53
CA GLU A 96 22.34 -10.75 15.96
C GLU A 96 22.92 -9.74 14.95
N SER A 97 22.97 -10.17 13.69
CA SER A 97 23.59 -9.42 12.58
C SER A 97 22.90 -8.08 12.26
N VAL A 98 21.66 -7.88 12.72
CA VAL A 98 20.84 -6.69 12.49
C VAL A 98 20.20 -6.26 13.80
N THR A 99 20.71 -5.18 14.39
CA THR A 99 20.18 -4.58 15.62
C THR A 99 19.47 -3.27 15.28
N LEU A 100 18.18 -3.20 15.63
CA LEU A 100 17.39 -1.97 15.55
C LEU A 100 17.37 -1.32 16.94
N SER A 101 17.78 -0.05 17.01
CA SER A 101 17.69 0.76 18.22
C SER A 101 16.69 1.89 18.00
N TYR A 102 15.82 2.14 18.99
CA TYR A 102 14.85 3.23 18.95
C TYR A 102 14.68 3.92 20.32
N GLU A 103 14.28 5.19 20.29
CA GLU A 103 13.87 5.97 21.47
C GLU A 103 12.43 5.63 21.89
N GLY A 104 12.12 5.63 23.19
CA GLY A 104 10.78 5.31 23.70
C GLY A 104 9.65 6.25 23.22
N PRO A 105 8.37 5.93 23.52
CA PRO A 105 7.22 6.68 23.02
C PRO A 105 7.23 8.15 23.44
N ALA A 106 7.48 9.07 22.51
CA ALA A 106 7.45 10.51 22.75
C ALA A 106 6.08 11.12 22.39
N PRO A 107 5.64 12.20 23.09
CA PRO A 107 4.42 12.93 22.72
C PRO A 107 4.56 13.57 21.33
N GLN A 108 3.46 13.58 20.55
CA GLN A 108 3.46 14.06 19.16
C GLN A 108 2.70 15.39 19.02
N ARG A 109 3.20 16.34 18.22
CA ARG A 109 2.48 17.58 17.92
C ARG A 109 1.35 17.32 16.90
N ARG A 110 0.09 17.59 17.28
CA ARG A 110 -1.11 17.24 16.47
C ARG A 110 -1.12 17.88 15.08
N TRP A 111 -0.69 19.13 14.97
CA TRP A 111 -0.67 19.87 13.70
C TRP A 111 0.46 19.38 12.76
N THR A 112 1.60 18.96 13.31
CA THR A 112 2.68 18.38 12.50
C THR A 112 2.24 17.03 11.95
N VAL A 113 1.47 16.24 12.69
CA VAL A 113 0.92 14.94 12.23
C VAL A 113 -0.03 15.10 11.04
N ALA A 114 -0.86 16.15 11.03
CA ALA A 114 -1.73 16.43 9.88
C ALA A 114 -0.93 16.86 8.63
N LEU A 115 0.04 17.77 8.81
CA LEU A 115 0.89 18.23 7.70
C LEU A 115 1.97 17.24 7.31
N ARG A 116 2.24 16.23 8.14
CA ARG A 116 3.29 15.23 7.94
C ARG A 116 3.07 14.43 6.67
N ILE A 117 1.82 14.20 6.23
CA ILE A 117 1.58 13.52 4.95
C ILE A 117 2.17 14.33 3.77
N PHE A 118 2.04 15.66 3.79
CA PHE A 118 2.62 16.53 2.78
C PHE A 118 4.14 16.62 2.88
N LEU A 119 4.68 16.72 4.11
CA LEU A 119 6.12 16.73 4.35
C LEU A 119 6.79 15.39 4.04
N ALA A 120 6.05 14.28 4.13
CA ALA A 120 6.56 12.94 3.86
C ALA A 120 6.62 12.62 2.36
N ILE A 121 5.76 13.23 1.51
CA ILE A 121 5.73 12.96 0.06
C ILE A 121 7.13 13.09 -0.58
N PRO A 122 7.91 14.17 -0.36
CA PRO A 122 9.25 14.28 -0.90
C PRO A 122 10.19 13.14 -0.45
N HIS A 123 10.17 12.79 0.85
CA HIS A 123 10.98 11.70 1.39
C HIS A 123 10.57 10.33 0.86
N LEU A 124 9.27 10.10 0.67
CA LEU A 124 8.75 8.86 0.10
C LEU A 124 9.20 8.73 -1.36
N LEU A 125 9.13 9.80 -2.15
CA LEU A 125 9.60 9.80 -3.53
C LEU A 125 11.11 9.53 -3.60
N PHE A 126 11.91 10.19 -2.78
CA PHE A 126 13.35 9.98 -2.73
C PHE A 126 13.71 8.57 -2.24
N SER A 127 13.05 8.06 -1.20
CA SER A 127 13.23 6.67 -0.76
C SER A 127 12.84 5.67 -1.84
N SER A 128 11.87 6.00 -2.71
CA SER A 128 11.46 5.13 -3.82
C SER A 128 12.53 5.10 -4.91
N ILE A 129 13.13 6.25 -5.23
CA ILE A 129 14.27 6.34 -6.15
C ILE A 129 15.47 5.54 -5.60
N LEU A 130 15.80 5.72 -4.32
CA LEU A 130 16.88 4.95 -3.67
C LEU A 130 16.58 3.45 -3.66
N GLY A 131 15.34 3.04 -3.46
CA GLY A 131 14.92 1.64 -3.55
C GLY A 131 15.17 1.04 -4.94
N ASN A 132 14.84 1.78 -6.00
CA ASN A 132 15.14 1.36 -7.37
C ASN A 132 16.65 1.22 -7.62
N VAL A 133 17.45 2.20 -7.18
CA VAL A 133 18.92 2.13 -7.31
C VAL A 133 19.48 0.95 -6.49
N ALA A 134 18.97 0.72 -5.29
CA ALA A 134 19.36 -0.41 -4.45
C ALA A 134 19.06 -1.74 -5.13
N GLN A 135 17.96 -1.88 -5.87
CA GLN A 135 17.64 -3.12 -6.59
C GLN A 135 18.72 -3.48 -7.60
N PHE A 136 19.21 -2.51 -8.39
CA PHE A 136 20.32 -2.74 -9.32
C PHE A 136 21.61 -3.08 -8.57
N ALA A 137 21.90 -2.36 -7.47
CA ALA A 137 23.06 -2.65 -6.63
C ALA A 137 23.01 -4.07 -6.03
N VAL A 138 21.83 -4.56 -5.66
CA VAL A 138 21.60 -5.92 -5.16
C VAL A 138 21.85 -6.96 -6.24
N VAL A 139 21.43 -6.71 -7.49
CA VAL A 139 21.72 -7.62 -8.61
C VAL A 139 23.24 -7.75 -8.80
N VAL A 140 23.96 -6.63 -8.81
CA VAL A 140 25.44 -6.64 -8.89
C VAL A 140 26.06 -7.36 -7.68
N ALA A 141 25.55 -7.09 -6.47
CA ALA A 141 26.00 -7.73 -5.24
C ALA A 141 25.73 -9.25 -5.26
N TRP A 142 24.63 -9.70 -5.86
CA TRP A 142 24.28 -11.11 -6.00
C TRP A 142 25.30 -11.85 -6.87
N PHE A 143 25.63 -11.31 -8.04
CA PHE A 143 26.71 -11.88 -8.87
C PHE A 143 28.05 -11.88 -8.13
N ALA A 144 28.43 -10.76 -7.51
CA ALA A 144 29.68 -10.67 -6.75
C ALA A 144 29.73 -11.71 -5.61
N ALA A 145 28.63 -11.89 -4.87
CA ALA A 145 28.52 -12.83 -3.76
C ALA A 145 28.53 -14.30 -4.22
N LEU A 146 28.03 -14.63 -5.41
CA LEU A 146 28.14 -15.99 -5.96
C LEU A 146 29.60 -16.39 -6.22
N PHE A 147 30.40 -15.49 -6.80
CA PHE A 147 31.80 -15.76 -7.12
C PHE A 147 32.73 -15.65 -5.90
N THR A 148 32.52 -14.65 -5.05
CA THR A 148 33.44 -14.31 -3.95
C THR A 148 32.97 -14.81 -2.58
N GLY A 149 31.69 -15.19 -2.44
CA GLY A 149 31.09 -15.56 -1.14
C GLY A 149 30.88 -14.37 -0.19
N GLN A 150 31.09 -13.14 -0.65
CA GLN A 150 30.95 -11.92 0.12
C GLN A 150 30.53 -10.73 -0.76
N VAL A 151 29.84 -9.75 -0.20
CA VAL A 151 29.50 -8.51 -0.92
C VAL A 151 30.70 -7.54 -0.84
N PRO A 152 31.08 -6.86 -1.93
CA PRO A 152 32.12 -5.84 -1.88
C PRO A 152 31.82 -4.75 -0.85
N ALA A 153 32.83 -4.30 -0.09
CA ALA A 153 32.64 -3.39 1.04
C ALA A 153 31.89 -2.09 0.67
N GLY A 154 32.15 -1.53 -0.53
CA GLY A 154 31.45 -0.35 -1.04
C GLY A 154 29.95 -0.58 -1.24
N LEU A 155 29.57 -1.70 -1.86
CA LEU A 155 28.16 -2.09 -2.03
C LEU A 155 27.48 -2.40 -0.70
N ALA A 156 28.18 -3.08 0.21
CA ALA A 156 27.65 -3.38 1.53
C ALA A 156 27.34 -2.11 2.33
N THR A 157 28.26 -1.13 2.29
CA THR A 157 28.08 0.17 2.94
C THR A 157 26.95 0.96 2.28
N PHE A 158 26.87 0.96 0.95
CA PHE A 158 25.80 1.66 0.22
C PHE A 158 24.41 1.10 0.58
N LEU A 159 24.25 -0.22 0.55
CA LEU A 159 22.98 -0.87 0.87
C LEU A 159 22.60 -0.70 2.35
N SER A 160 23.55 -0.77 3.28
CA SER A 160 23.26 -0.54 4.70
C SER A 160 22.73 0.87 4.96
N ARG A 161 23.30 1.87 4.28
CA ARG A 161 22.91 3.28 4.39
C ARG A 161 21.50 3.52 3.83
N ILE A 162 21.16 2.89 2.72
CA ILE A 162 19.79 2.94 2.17
C ILE A 162 18.79 2.30 3.13
N ILE A 163 19.09 1.12 3.66
CA ILE A 163 18.20 0.44 4.62
C ILE A 163 17.98 1.30 5.86
N GLU A 164 19.04 1.90 6.40
CA GLU A 164 18.96 2.82 7.53
C GLU A 164 18.07 4.04 7.21
N TYR A 165 18.30 4.69 6.07
CA TYR A 165 17.49 5.82 5.61
C TYR A 165 16.01 5.46 5.44
N THR A 166 15.69 4.39 4.71
CA THR A 166 14.31 3.94 4.48
C THR A 166 13.61 3.55 5.79
N THR A 167 14.34 2.97 6.74
CA THR A 167 13.81 2.65 8.08
C THR A 167 13.44 3.93 8.85
N ARG A 168 14.29 4.97 8.80
CA ARG A 168 14.02 6.28 9.40
C ARG A 168 12.78 6.93 8.78
N VAL A 169 12.69 6.93 7.44
CA VAL A 169 11.55 7.50 6.70
C VAL A 169 10.25 6.79 7.04
N GLN A 170 10.22 5.45 7.07
CA GLN A 170 9.00 4.71 7.39
C GLN A 170 8.53 4.92 8.83
N ALA A 171 9.46 4.98 9.77
CA ALA A 171 9.13 5.25 11.15
C ALA A 171 8.55 6.65 11.39
N TYR A 172 9.04 7.65 10.65
CA TYR A 172 8.49 9.00 10.66
C TYR A 172 7.13 9.07 9.95
N ALA A 173 7.09 8.63 8.68
CA ALA A 173 5.97 8.87 7.77
C ALA A 173 4.78 7.91 7.97
N TYR A 174 5.07 6.61 8.12
CA TYR A 174 4.04 5.56 8.13
C TYR A 174 3.64 5.13 9.55
N LEU A 175 4.62 5.04 10.45
CA LEU A 175 4.41 4.45 11.79
C LEU A 175 4.26 5.50 12.91
N LEU A 176 4.51 6.78 12.61
CA LEU A 176 4.39 7.92 13.55
C LEU A 176 5.15 7.70 14.88
N MET A 177 6.32 7.06 14.81
CA MET A 177 7.10 6.69 16.00
C MET A 177 7.95 7.83 16.53
N THR A 178 8.37 8.74 15.64
CA THR A 178 9.25 9.86 15.97
C THR A 178 8.67 11.17 15.47
N ASP A 179 8.81 12.22 16.29
CA ASP A 179 8.35 13.56 15.94
C ASP A 179 9.37 14.33 15.08
N ARG A 180 10.63 13.88 15.09
CA ARG A 180 11.78 14.56 14.47
C ARG A 180 11.83 14.29 12.96
N TYR A 181 11.90 15.35 12.16
CA TYR A 181 12.03 15.24 10.71
C TYR A 181 13.34 14.51 10.31
N PRO A 182 13.29 13.48 9.45
CA PRO A 182 14.47 12.72 9.06
C PRO A 182 15.39 13.58 8.17
N PRO A 183 16.70 13.63 8.45
CA PRO A 183 17.64 14.29 7.57
C PRO A 183 17.68 13.58 6.20
N TRP A 184 18.03 14.32 5.15
CA TRP A 184 18.23 13.77 3.80
C TRP A 184 19.57 13.04 3.64
N SER A 185 20.46 13.15 4.62
CA SER A 185 21.75 12.49 4.63
C SER A 185 21.59 10.98 4.78
N LEU A 186 22.31 10.23 3.95
CA LEU A 186 22.47 8.79 4.08
C LEU A 186 23.46 8.42 5.19
N GLU A 187 24.20 9.40 5.71
CA GLU A 187 25.23 9.22 6.72
C GLU A 187 24.62 8.99 8.12
N GLY A 188 25.37 8.25 8.93
CA GLY A 188 24.97 7.78 10.25
C GLY A 188 24.96 8.88 11.30
N GLU A 189 24.15 9.92 11.09
CA GLU A 189 23.82 10.90 12.12
C GLU A 189 23.02 10.22 13.24
N ASP A 190 23.26 10.63 14.48
CA ASP A 190 22.51 10.20 15.67
C ASP A 190 21.03 10.63 15.56
N TYR A 191 20.25 9.78 14.90
CA TYR A 191 18.80 9.90 14.77
C TYR A 191 18.11 8.92 15.72
N ALA A 192 16.84 9.21 16.06
CA ALA A 192 16.05 8.45 17.03
C ALA A 192 15.90 6.96 16.69
N ILE A 193 16.20 6.57 15.45
CA ILE A 193 16.19 5.19 14.96
C ILE A 193 17.48 4.92 14.20
N SER A 194 18.25 3.94 14.67
CA SER A 194 19.48 3.48 14.03
C SER A 194 19.44 1.96 13.81
N VAL A 195 19.98 1.54 12.66
CA VAL A 195 20.09 0.13 12.27
C VAL A 195 21.57 -0.20 12.15
N ALA A 196 22.09 -1.00 13.08
CA ALA A 196 23.44 -1.52 12.99
C ALA A 196 23.41 -2.87 12.24
N ILE A 197 24.12 -2.94 11.11
CA ILE A 197 24.23 -4.15 10.29
C ILE A 197 25.69 -4.58 10.25
N THR A 198 25.99 -5.77 10.76
CA THR A 198 27.35 -6.35 10.69
C THR A 198 27.41 -7.31 9.51
N PRO A 199 28.18 -6.99 8.44
CA PRO A 199 28.28 -7.87 7.29
C PRO A 199 28.93 -9.20 7.69
N THR A 200 28.27 -10.29 7.33
CA THR A 200 28.72 -11.67 7.63
C THR A 200 29.10 -12.39 6.34
N ARG A 201 29.93 -13.44 6.40
CA ARG A 201 30.18 -14.30 5.22
C ARG A 201 28.89 -15.00 4.77
N LEU A 202 28.69 -15.10 3.46
CA LEU A 202 27.50 -15.70 2.87
C LEU A 202 27.78 -17.10 2.32
N ASN A 203 26.83 -18.01 2.51
CA ASN A 203 26.85 -19.30 1.83
C ASN A 203 26.40 -19.11 0.38
N ARG A 204 27.25 -19.48 -0.58
CA ARG A 204 27.02 -19.33 -2.03
C ARG A 204 25.74 -20.04 -2.51
N VAL A 205 25.46 -21.23 -1.97
CA VAL A 205 24.22 -21.98 -2.31
C VAL A 205 23.00 -21.22 -1.80
N ALA A 206 23.08 -20.66 -0.59
CA ALA A 206 22.00 -19.84 -0.04
C ALA A 206 21.84 -18.50 -0.77
N VAL A 207 22.91 -17.97 -1.40
CA VAL A 207 22.85 -16.80 -2.29
C VAL A 207 22.12 -17.16 -3.59
N PHE A 208 22.41 -18.31 -4.19
CA PHE A 208 21.74 -18.76 -5.40
C PHE A 208 20.23 -18.96 -5.18
N PHE A 209 19.86 -19.70 -4.14
CA PHE A 209 18.45 -19.92 -3.76
C PHE A 209 17.83 -18.75 -2.98
N ARG A 210 18.51 -17.61 -2.87
CA ARG A 210 18.06 -16.50 -2.02
C ARG A 210 16.72 -15.94 -2.44
N LEU A 211 16.47 -15.83 -3.75
CA LEU A 211 15.19 -15.35 -4.27
C LEU A 211 14.04 -16.28 -3.85
N LEU A 212 14.24 -17.59 -3.93
CA LEU A 212 13.25 -18.58 -3.49
C LEU A 212 13.04 -18.54 -1.96
N LEU A 213 14.13 -18.44 -1.18
CA LEU A 213 14.07 -18.30 0.28
C LEU A 213 13.43 -16.97 0.71
N LEU A 214 13.50 -15.94 -0.12
CA LEU A 214 12.90 -14.64 0.18
C LEU A 214 11.36 -14.70 0.06
N VAL A 215 10.80 -15.59 -0.78
CA VAL A 215 9.35 -15.65 -1.04
C VAL A 215 8.53 -15.84 0.25
N PRO A 216 8.80 -16.81 1.13
CA PRO A 216 8.02 -16.95 2.36
C PRO A 216 8.13 -15.74 3.29
N ALA A 217 9.34 -15.17 3.42
CA ALA A 217 9.54 -13.97 4.23
C ALA A 217 8.80 -12.74 3.64
N ALA A 218 8.77 -12.63 2.31
CA ALA A 218 8.10 -11.58 1.57
C ALA A 218 6.57 -11.70 1.70
N VAL A 219 6.01 -12.91 1.65
CA VAL A 219 4.58 -13.15 1.88
C VAL A 219 4.19 -12.72 3.29
N VAL A 220 4.96 -13.11 4.30
CA VAL A 220 4.71 -12.67 5.69
C VAL A 220 4.79 -11.15 5.80
N LEU A 221 5.81 -10.52 5.20
CA LEU A 221 5.96 -9.07 5.22
C LEU A 221 4.78 -8.38 4.52
N ALA A 222 4.38 -8.86 3.33
CA ALA A 222 3.27 -8.30 2.55
C ALA A 222 1.95 -8.36 3.32
N ILE A 223 1.64 -9.53 3.91
CA ILE A 223 0.47 -9.70 4.78
C ILE A 223 0.52 -8.70 5.94
N VAL A 224 1.62 -8.66 6.68
CA VAL A 224 1.75 -7.77 7.84
C VAL A 224 1.64 -6.30 7.45
N LEU A 225 2.28 -5.87 6.36
CA LEU A 225 2.24 -4.49 5.88
C LEU A 225 0.83 -4.08 5.41
N THR A 226 0.09 -4.98 4.77
CA THR A 226 -1.32 -4.74 4.42
C THR A 226 -2.19 -4.59 5.66
N GLY A 227 -1.95 -5.36 6.72
CA GLY A 227 -2.63 -5.15 8.00
C GLY A 227 -2.23 -3.84 8.67
N VAL A 228 -0.94 -3.50 8.62
CA VAL A 228 -0.40 -2.26 9.16
C VAL A 228 -0.96 -1.05 8.43
N SER A 229 -1.22 -1.06 7.13
CA SER A 229 -1.75 0.10 6.41
C SER A 229 -3.13 0.54 6.94
N VAL A 230 -4.00 -0.43 7.23
CA VAL A 230 -5.33 -0.18 7.82
C VAL A 230 -5.19 0.37 9.24
N VAL A 231 -4.35 -0.26 10.07
CA VAL A 231 -4.19 0.16 11.46
C VAL A 231 -3.38 1.46 11.58
N ALA A 232 -2.46 1.72 10.66
CA ALA A 232 -1.70 2.97 10.58
C ALA A 232 -2.62 4.14 10.28
N PHE A 233 -3.64 3.96 9.43
CA PHE A 233 -4.68 4.97 9.23
C PHE A 233 -5.48 5.27 10.51
N VAL A 234 -5.88 4.23 11.24
CA VAL A 234 -6.55 4.39 12.55
C VAL A 234 -5.62 5.05 13.56
N ASN A 235 -4.34 4.66 13.60
CA ASN A 235 -3.32 5.25 14.46
C ASN A 235 -3.09 6.73 14.13
N TRP A 236 -3.07 7.09 12.85
CA TRP A 236 -2.98 8.47 12.40
C TRP A 236 -4.14 9.31 12.95
N LEU A 237 -5.38 8.81 12.90
CA LEU A 237 -6.54 9.47 13.47
C LEU A 237 -6.45 9.60 15.01
N ILE A 238 -6.01 8.54 15.69
CA ILE A 238 -5.82 8.56 17.15
C ILE A 238 -4.77 9.60 17.55
N VAL A 239 -3.61 9.61 16.90
CA VAL A 239 -2.54 10.56 17.19
C VAL A 239 -2.96 11.99 16.87
N LEU A 240 -3.75 12.21 15.80
CA LEU A 240 -4.29 13.51 15.45
C LEU A 240 -5.20 14.08 16.56
N ILE A 241 -6.05 13.23 17.15
CA ILE A 241 -7.01 13.64 18.20
C ILE A 241 -6.36 13.69 19.59
N ALA A 242 -5.63 12.64 19.96
CA ALA A 242 -5.08 12.46 21.32
C ALA A 242 -3.70 13.11 21.49
N GLY A 243 -2.87 13.17 20.44
CA GLY A 243 -1.50 13.68 20.47
C GLY A 243 -0.48 12.72 21.11
N ARG A 244 -0.84 11.46 21.38
CA ARG A 244 0.05 10.44 21.95
C ARG A 244 -0.20 9.07 21.31
N PRO A 245 0.86 8.32 20.92
CA PRO A 245 0.72 6.97 20.42
C PRO A 245 0.32 6.00 21.54
N VAL A 246 -0.48 4.98 21.22
CA VAL A 246 -0.80 3.90 22.15
C VAL A 246 0.44 3.02 22.36
N PRO A 247 0.91 2.76 23.59
CA PRO A 247 2.15 2.00 23.83
C PRO A 247 2.18 0.64 23.14
N ALA A 248 1.07 -0.09 23.14
CA ALA A 248 0.97 -1.39 22.49
C ALA A 248 1.07 -1.32 20.95
N LEU A 249 0.57 -0.25 20.32
CA LEU A 249 0.73 -0.02 18.88
C LEU A 249 2.17 0.35 18.55
N TYR A 250 2.80 1.17 19.40
CA TYR A 250 4.20 1.53 19.25
C TYR A 250 5.11 0.28 19.31
N GLU A 251 4.92 -0.61 20.28
CA GLU A 251 5.64 -1.90 20.37
C GLU A 251 5.40 -2.79 19.14
N ALA A 252 4.16 -2.87 18.66
CA ALA A 252 3.83 -3.67 17.49
C ALA A 252 4.48 -3.11 16.20
N PHE A 253 4.47 -1.79 16.00
CA PHE A 253 5.15 -1.14 14.88
C PHE A 253 6.67 -1.29 14.97
N ALA A 254 7.27 -1.25 16.16
CA ALA A 254 8.70 -1.52 16.35
C ALA A 254 9.06 -2.94 15.89
N ALA A 255 8.18 -3.91 16.17
CA ALA A 255 8.36 -5.30 15.75
C ALA A 255 8.33 -5.45 14.21
N VAL A 256 7.37 -4.80 13.57
CA VAL A 256 7.26 -4.80 12.10
C VAL A 256 8.47 -4.13 11.47
N LEU A 257 8.89 -2.97 12.00
CA LEU A 257 10.05 -2.23 11.49
C LEU A 257 11.35 -3.04 11.64
N ARG A 258 11.53 -3.75 12.76
CA ARG A 258 12.67 -4.67 12.99
C ARG A 258 12.65 -5.83 11.99
N TYR A 259 11.48 -6.43 11.77
CA TYR A 259 11.33 -7.51 10.79
C TYR A 259 11.60 -7.01 9.36
N GLN A 260 11.15 -5.81 9.01
CA GLN A 260 11.39 -5.18 7.71
C GLN A 260 12.87 -4.86 7.49
N ALA A 261 13.56 -4.30 8.48
CA ALA A 261 15.01 -4.06 8.40
C ALA A 261 15.79 -5.37 8.20
N ARG A 262 15.41 -6.45 8.90
CA ARG A 262 15.97 -7.79 8.70
C ARG A 262 15.69 -8.35 7.31
N PHE A 263 14.46 -8.18 6.84
CA PHE A 263 14.06 -8.61 5.49
C PHE A 263 14.89 -7.91 4.42
N PHE A 264 15.07 -6.59 4.50
CA PHE A 264 15.87 -5.86 3.52
C PHE A 264 17.38 -6.14 3.66
N ALA A 265 17.90 -6.31 4.88
CA ALA A 265 19.30 -6.72 5.07
C ALA A 265 19.56 -8.13 4.52
N TYR A 266 18.58 -9.03 4.64
CA TYR A 266 18.64 -10.34 4.01
C TYR A 266 18.46 -10.24 2.48
N GLY A 267 17.46 -9.52 1.97
CA GLY A 267 17.30 -9.30 0.53
C GLY A 267 18.54 -8.66 -0.11
N GLY A 268 19.17 -7.73 0.58
CA GLY A 268 20.38 -7.02 0.15
C GLY A 268 21.71 -7.75 0.40
N LEU A 269 21.67 -9.03 0.76
CA LEU A 269 22.86 -9.88 0.97
C LEU A 269 23.84 -9.37 2.04
N LEU A 270 23.38 -8.55 2.99
CA LEU A 270 24.23 -8.03 4.07
C LEU A 270 24.38 -9.02 5.23
N THR A 271 23.38 -9.88 5.44
CA THR A 271 23.40 -10.89 6.51
C THR A 271 23.05 -12.28 6.01
N GLY A 272 23.66 -13.34 6.54
CA GLY A 272 23.25 -14.72 6.28
C GLY A 272 21.97 -15.14 7.03
N GLU A 273 21.54 -14.35 8.03
CA GLU A 273 20.48 -14.74 8.96
C GLU A 273 19.09 -14.53 8.37
N TYR A 274 18.30 -15.60 8.31
CA TYR A 274 16.92 -15.54 7.83
C TYR A 274 16.07 -14.62 8.72
N PRO A 275 15.23 -13.73 8.14
CA PRO A 275 14.42 -12.79 8.91
C PRO A 275 13.42 -13.53 9.80
N LYS A 276 13.68 -13.51 11.11
CA LYS A 276 12.86 -14.12 12.16
C LYS A 276 12.60 -13.14 13.30
N GLY A 277 11.69 -13.49 14.21
CA GLY A 277 11.46 -12.71 15.44
C GLY A 277 10.40 -11.61 15.33
N LEU A 278 9.37 -11.79 14.49
CA LEU A 278 8.25 -10.84 14.38
C LEU A 278 7.53 -10.59 15.72
N PHE A 279 7.55 -11.55 16.65
CA PHE A 279 6.92 -11.45 17.98
C PHE A 279 7.86 -10.97 19.10
N GLY A 280 8.99 -10.37 18.73
CA GLY A 280 10.00 -9.90 19.67
C GLY A 280 10.97 -10.99 20.14
N ASP A 281 11.85 -10.60 21.03
CA ASP A 281 12.91 -11.44 21.58
C ASP A 281 12.38 -12.27 22.76
N LYS A 282 12.99 -13.44 22.99
CA LYS A 282 12.67 -14.25 24.16
C LYS A 282 13.29 -13.59 25.41
N PRO A 283 12.63 -13.65 26.57
CA PRO A 283 13.27 -13.27 27.83
C PRO A 283 14.52 -14.12 28.01
N SER A 284 15.68 -13.49 28.13
CA SER A 284 16.91 -14.21 28.46
C SER A 284 16.77 -14.75 29.88
N ALA A 285 16.92 -16.06 30.09
CA ALA A 285 17.29 -16.55 31.40
C ALA A 285 18.69 -15.97 31.71
N ALA A 286 18.76 -15.09 32.71
CA ALA A 286 19.93 -14.51 33.38
C ALA A 286 21.22 -14.25 32.57
N HIS A 287 21.66 -12.98 32.54
CA HIS A 287 23.00 -12.65 33.04
C HIS A 287 22.78 -11.64 34.17
N ASP A 288 22.79 -12.14 35.41
CA ASP A 288 23.06 -11.33 36.62
C ASP A 288 24.59 -11.10 36.69
N ASP A 289 25.17 -10.58 35.62
CA ASP A 289 26.57 -10.16 35.61
C ASP A 289 26.56 -8.63 35.61
N GLY A 290 27.15 -8.07 36.67
CA GLY A 290 27.22 -6.67 37.06
C GLY A 290 26.85 -5.62 36.01
N LEU A 291 25.94 -4.71 36.39
CA LEU A 291 25.53 -3.55 35.60
C LEU A 291 26.71 -2.89 34.88
N PRO A 292 26.66 -2.70 33.55
CA PRO A 292 27.53 -1.73 32.90
C PRO A 292 27.11 -0.31 33.32
N THR A 293 28.04 0.41 33.97
CA THR A 293 27.87 1.73 34.61
C THR A 293 27.76 2.91 33.63
N VAL A 294 27.25 2.71 32.41
CA VAL A 294 26.97 3.81 31.47
C VAL A 294 25.69 3.52 30.70
N LEU A 295 24.60 4.16 31.13
CA LEU A 295 23.41 4.32 30.30
C LEU A 295 23.72 5.41 29.27
N PRO A 296 23.53 5.17 27.94
CA PRO A 296 23.59 6.25 26.96
C PRO A 296 22.62 7.37 27.36
N SER A 297 22.94 8.61 26.99
CA SER A 297 22.21 9.83 27.38
C SER A 297 20.71 9.82 27.03
N GLN A 298 20.26 8.85 26.24
CA GLN A 298 18.86 8.49 26.05
C GLN A 298 18.71 6.95 26.07
N PRO A 299 17.71 6.37 26.77
CA PRO A 299 17.54 4.92 26.86
C PRO A 299 17.14 4.34 25.50
N ARG A 300 18.13 3.90 24.72
CA ARG A 300 17.95 3.20 23.45
C ARG A 300 17.53 1.75 23.71
N ILE A 301 16.34 1.36 23.24
CA ILE A 301 15.82 0.00 23.41
C ILE A 301 16.35 -0.88 22.26
N THR A 302 17.20 -1.86 22.59
CA THR A 302 17.81 -2.79 21.61
C THR A 302 17.15 -4.18 21.61
N ARG A 303 16.63 -4.61 22.77
CA ARG A 303 15.85 -5.85 22.93
C ARG A 303 14.37 -5.52 22.93
N LEU A 304 13.62 -6.17 22.04
CA LEU A 304 12.21 -5.90 21.87
C LEU A 304 11.37 -6.97 22.58
N LEU A 305 10.95 -6.69 23.81
CA LEU A 305 10.01 -7.53 24.55
C LEU A 305 8.57 -7.04 24.31
N LEU A 306 7.79 -7.77 23.53
CA LEU A 306 6.40 -7.42 23.28
C LEU A 306 5.49 -7.73 24.47
N SER A 307 4.71 -6.74 24.88
CA SER A 307 3.58 -6.94 25.80
C SER A 307 2.54 -7.90 25.22
N LYS A 308 1.70 -8.49 26.07
CA LYS A 308 0.58 -9.35 25.62
C LYS A 308 -0.37 -8.60 24.67
N ALA A 309 -0.56 -7.30 24.90
CA ALA A 309 -1.38 -6.44 24.04
C ALA A 309 -0.74 -6.24 22.66
N ALA A 310 0.56 -5.95 22.61
CA ALA A 310 1.29 -5.80 21.35
C ALA A 310 1.31 -7.10 20.52
N LYS A 311 1.46 -8.27 21.15
CA LYS A 311 1.36 -9.56 20.44
C LYS A 311 0.00 -9.76 19.78
N ARG A 312 -1.09 -9.39 20.48
CA ARG A 312 -2.45 -9.46 19.91
C ARG A 312 -2.62 -8.51 18.72
N LEU A 313 -2.01 -7.33 18.77
CA LEU A 313 -2.02 -6.38 17.65
C LEU A 313 -1.24 -6.91 16.44
N VAL A 314 -0.08 -7.54 16.64
CA VAL A 314 0.65 -8.18 15.53
C VAL A 314 -0.18 -9.30 14.90
N VAL A 315 -0.88 -10.12 15.70
CA VAL A 315 -1.82 -11.13 15.17
C VAL A 315 -2.96 -10.46 14.39
N LEU A 316 -3.51 -9.36 14.89
CA LEU A 316 -4.54 -8.60 14.19
C LEU A 316 -4.04 -8.10 12.83
N PHE A 317 -2.80 -7.60 12.74
CA PHE A 317 -2.20 -7.18 11.46
C PHE A 317 -2.14 -8.35 10.47
N ILE A 318 -1.74 -9.54 10.92
CA ILE A 318 -1.68 -10.73 10.07
C ILE A 318 -3.08 -11.13 9.57
N VAL A 319 -4.09 -11.13 10.46
CA VAL A 319 -5.46 -11.52 10.08
C VAL A 319 -6.07 -10.52 9.09
N ILE A 320 -6.01 -9.22 9.39
CA ILE A 320 -6.51 -8.17 8.49
C ILE A 320 -5.76 -8.22 7.17
N GLY A 321 -4.43 -8.33 7.24
CA GLY A 321 -3.57 -8.40 6.08
C GLY A 321 -3.79 -9.62 5.20
N GLY A 322 -4.11 -10.77 5.80
CA GLY A 322 -4.41 -11.99 5.07
C GLY A 322 -5.73 -11.87 4.30
N ILE A 323 -6.78 -11.38 4.97
CA ILE A 323 -8.09 -11.18 4.35
C ILE A 323 -8.01 -10.17 3.21
N LEU A 324 -7.41 -8.99 3.47
CA LEU A 324 -7.28 -7.94 2.47
C LEU A 324 -6.27 -8.30 1.38
N GLY A 325 -5.21 -9.03 1.72
CA GLY A 325 -4.22 -9.49 0.76
C GLY A 325 -4.82 -10.44 -0.27
N VAL A 326 -5.60 -11.43 0.17
CA VAL A 326 -6.33 -12.33 -0.74
C VAL A 326 -7.33 -11.53 -1.58
N GLY A 327 -8.10 -10.63 -0.96
CA GLY A 327 -9.05 -9.78 -1.68
C GLY A 327 -8.37 -8.91 -2.75
N LEU A 328 -7.20 -8.34 -2.46
CA LEU A 328 -6.44 -7.51 -3.40
C LEU A 328 -5.88 -8.34 -4.56
N VAL A 329 -5.38 -9.55 -4.29
CA VAL A 329 -4.90 -10.46 -5.35
C VAL A 329 -6.03 -10.84 -6.30
N VAL A 330 -7.18 -11.28 -5.75
CA VAL A 330 -8.36 -11.62 -6.56
C VAL A 330 -8.83 -10.41 -7.36
N LEU A 331 -8.97 -9.25 -6.73
CA LEU A 331 -9.38 -8.02 -7.41
C LEU A 331 -8.41 -7.64 -8.54
N SER A 332 -7.11 -7.72 -8.31
CA SER A 332 -6.10 -7.41 -9.33
C SER A 332 -6.16 -8.35 -10.52
N ALA A 333 -6.38 -9.65 -10.28
CA ALA A 333 -6.54 -10.65 -11.34
C ALA A 333 -7.81 -10.34 -12.15
N THR A 334 -8.95 -10.10 -11.47
CA THR A 334 -10.20 -9.76 -12.16
C THR A 334 -10.08 -8.49 -13.00
N LEU A 335 -9.40 -7.44 -12.50
CA LEU A 335 -9.19 -6.22 -13.26
C LEU A 335 -8.27 -6.43 -14.46
N ALA A 336 -7.27 -7.31 -14.35
CA ALA A 336 -6.39 -7.66 -15.45
C ALA A 336 -7.15 -8.44 -16.54
N ASP A 337 -7.95 -9.43 -16.14
CA ASP A 337 -8.75 -10.25 -17.05
C ASP A 337 -9.79 -9.38 -17.78
N THR A 338 -10.54 -8.54 -17.06
CA THR A 338 -11.49 -7.60 -17.69
C THR A 338 -10.79 -6.64 -18.66
N GLY A 339 -9.61 -6.14 -18.29
CA GLY A 339 -8.81 -5.27 -19.16
C GLY A 339 -8.36 -5.96 -20.45
N ALA A 340 -8.00 -7.23 -20.38
CA ALA A 340 -7.64 -8.04 -21.55
C ALA A 340 -8.88 -8.29 -22.44
N THR A 341 -9.99 -8.76 -21.87
CA THR A 341 -11.26 -8.96 -22.60
C THR A 341 -11.72 -7.70 -23.32
N ARG A 342 -11.62 -6.54 -22.66
CA ARG A 342 -11.95 -5.25 -23.27
C ARG A 342 -11.04 -4.90 -24.46
N ALA A 343 -9.74 -5.16 -24.33
CA ALA A 343 -8.79 -4.89 -25.40
C ALA A 343 -9.04 -5.79 -26.62
N ASP A 344 -9.32 -7.07 -26.39
CA ASP A 344 -9.62 -8.05 -27.44
C ASP A 344 -10.94 -7.73 -28.15
N LEU A 345 -11.98 -7.34 -27.40
CA LEU A 345 -13.26 -6.88 -27.97
C LEU A 345 -13.09 -5.65 -28.89
N ILE A 346 -12.26 -4.68 -28.46
CA ILE A 346 -11.95 -3.51 -29.27
C ILE A 346 -11.21 -3.91 -30.55
N ALA A 347 -10.25 -4.83 -30.46
CA ALA A 347 -9.51 -5.32 -31.62
C ALA A 347 -10.45 -6.02 -32.63
N ALA A 348 -11.33 -6.90 -32.17
CA ALA A 348 -12.33 -7.58 -33.00
C ALA A 348 -13.24 -6.58 -33.74
N HIS A 349 -13.70 -5.55 -33.03
CA HIS A 349 -14.55 -4.51 -33.63
C HIS A 349 -13.79 -3.62 -34.62
N GLN A 350 -12.50 -3.37 -34.39
CA GLN A 350 -11.66 -2.62 -35.34
C GLN A 350 -11.47 -3.38 -36.66
N ASP A 351 -11.28 -4.70 -36.59
CA ASP A 351 -11.20 -5.57 -37.77
C ASP A 351 -12.51 -5.59 -38.56
N LEU A 352 -13.64 -5.73 -37.87
CA LEU A 352 -14.98 -5.61 -38.46
C LEU A 352 -15.19 -4.25 -39.15
N THR A 353 -14.92 -3.17 -38.43
CA THR A 353 -15.05 -1.79 -38.95
C THR A 353 -14.16 -1.57 -40.17
N GLY A 354 -12.98 -2.18 -40.18
CA GLY A 354 -12.07 -2.19 -41.33
C GLY A 354 -12.70 -2.79 -42.58
N GLU A 355 -13.41 -3.92 -42.46
CA GLU A 355 -14.13 -4.54 -43.59
C GLU A 355 -15.32 -3.70 -44.05
N VAL A 356 -16.08 -3.11 -43.13
CA VAL A 356 -17.20 -2.22 -43.46
C VAL A 356 -16.70 -0.98 -44.22
N HIS A 357 -15.58 -0.39 -43.82
CA HIS A 357 -14.97 0.71 -44.58
C HIS A 357 -14.52 0.28 -45.98
N ARG A 358 -13.98 -0.94 -46.13
CA ARG A 358 -13.64 -1.49 -47.46
C ARG A 358 -14.88 -1.73 -48.32
N PHE A 359 -16.00 -2.11 -47.72
CA PHE A 359 -17.29 -2.20 -48.41
C PHE A 359 -17.73 -0.85 -48.96
N HIS A 360 -17.71 0.21 -48.16
CA HIS A 360 -18.04 1.57 -48.63
C HIS A 360 -17.15 2.02 -49.80
N ALA A 361 -15.84 1.74 -49.73
CA ALA A 361 -14.91 2.03 -50.83
C ALA A 361 -15.14 1.14 -52.07
N SER A 362 -15.70 -0.06 -51.90
CA SER A 362 -16.04 -0.97 -52.99
C SER A 362 -17.35 -0.59 -53.67
N GLY A 363 -18.32 -0.03 -52.95
CA GLY A 363 -19.59 0.43 -53.52
C GLY A 363 -19.40 1.45 -54.65
N GLN A 364 -18.48 2.41 -54.49
CA GLN A 364 -18.15 3.36 -55.56
C GLN A 364 -17.54 2.68 -56.79
N ARG A 365 -16.74 1.62 -56.59
CA ARG A 365 -16.12 0.86 -57.69
C ARG A 365 -17.14 -0.04 -58.40
N CYS A 366 -18.01 -0.72 -57.65
CA CYS A 366 -19.07 -1.55 -58.21
C CYS A 366 -20.07 -0.72 -59.03
N ALA A 367 -20.38 0.51 -58.61
CA ALA A 367 -21.24 1.42 -59.35
C ALA A 367 -20.70 1.84 -60.73
N VAL A 368 -19.37 1.87 -60.90
CA VAL A 368 -18.73 2.31 -62.16
C VAL A 368 -18.52 1.15 -63.13
N SER A 369 -18.15 -0.04 -62.65
CA SER A 369 -17.72 -1.14 -63.54
C SER A 369 -18.09 -2.57 -63.11
N GLY A 370 -18.76 -2.76 -61.97
CA GLY A 370 -18.89 -4.10 -61.35
C GLY A 370 -20.26 -4.77 -61.47
N GLY A 371 -21.34 -4.02 -61.71
CA GLY A 371 -22.69 -4.57 -61.75
C GLY A 371 -23.17 -5.16 -60.40
N ILE A 372 -24.26 -5.92 -60.43
CA ILE A 372 -24.94 -6.48 -59.24
C ILE A 372 -24.09 -7.57 -58.55
N ASP A 373 -23.40 -8.42 -59.31
CA ASP A 373 -22.54 -9.48 -58.76
C ASP A 373 -21.40 -8.92 -57.88
N CYS A 374 -20.87 -7.74 -58.23
CA CYS A 374 -19.84 -7.05 -57.44
C CYS A 374 -20.37 -6.63 -56.06
N ILE A 375 -21.62 -6.19 -55.99
CA ILE A 375 -22.28 -5.77 -54.74
C ILE A 375 -22.58 -6.99 -53.89
N HIS A 376 -23.17 -8.05 -54.45
CA HIS A 376 -23.44 -9.29 -53.73
C HIS A 376 -22.18 -9.93 -53.14
N ALA A 377 -21.08 -9.94 -53.89
CA ALA A 377 -19.79 -10.40 -53.39
C ALA A 377 -19.23 -9.49 -52.27
N ALA A 378 -19.54 -8.20 -52.30
CA ALA A 378 -19.15 -7.26 -51.24
C ALA A 378 -20.00 -7.46 -49.98
N ASP A 379 -21.31 -7.66 -50.11
CA ASP A 379 -22.22 -7.99 -49.00
C ASP A 379 -21.78 -9.28 -48.29
N GLY A 380 -21.37 -10.29 -49.06
CA GLY A 380 -20.87 -11.55 -48.52
C GLY A 380 -19.63 -11.40 -47.64
N ARG A 381 -18.69 -10.53 -48.05
CA ARG A 381 -17.50 -10.23 -47.25
C ARG A 381 -17.85 -9.54 -45.92
N VAL A 382 -18.86 -8.67 -45.92
CA VAL A 382 -19.34 -8.01 -44.70
C VAL A 382 -20.03 -9.02 -43.79
N ALA A 383 -20.90 -9.88 -44.35
CA ALA A 383 -21.55 -10.94 -43.59
C ALA A 383 -20.52 -11.89 -42.94
N ASP A 384 -19.47 -12.28 -43.68
CA ASP A 384 -18.39 -13.11 -43.14
C ASP A 384 -17.57 -12.37 -42.05
N ALA A 385 -17.48 -11.04 -42.13
CA ALA A 385 -16.80 -10.24 -41.10
C ALA A 385 -17.61 -10.20 -39.79
N PHE A 386 -18.93 -10.03 -39.87
CA PHE A 386 -19.82 -10.13 -38.71
C PHE A 386 -19.81 -11.56 -38.11
N ASP A 387 -19.80 -12.59 -38.95
CA ASP A 387 -19.70 -13.99 -38.49
C ASP A 387 -18.37 -14.27 -37.76
N ARG A 388 -17.26 -13.69 -38.22
CA ARG A 388 -15.96 -13.75 -37.51
C ARG A 388 -16.01 -13.00 -36.19
N PHE A 389 -16.57 -11.79 -36.17
CA PHE A 389 -16.73 -11.00 -34.96
C PHE A 389 -17.54 -11.75 -33.89
N GLY A 390 -18.65 -12.39 -34.27
CA GLY A 390 -19.45 -13.21 -33.35
C GLY A 390 -18.66 -14.38 -32.75
N LYS A 391 -17.86 -15.09 -33.56
CA LYS A 391 -17.00 -16.18 -33.06
C LYS A 391 -15.90 -15.68 -32.11
N GLU A 392 -15.31 -14.52 -32.41
CA GLU A 392 -14.34 -13.89 -31.53
C GLU A 392 -15.00 -13.47 -30.22
N LEU A 393 -16.20 -12.86 -30.27
CA LEU A 393 -17.00 -12.50 -29.10
C LEU A 393 -17.31 -13.71 -28.20
N HIS A 394 -17.68 -14.86 -28.78
CA HIS A 394 -17.88 -16.11 -28.02
C HIS A 394 -16.60 -16.67 -27.39
N SER A 395 -15.43 -16.34 -27.94
CA SER A 395 -14.15 -16.78 -27.38
C SER A 395 -13.67 -15.93 -26.20
N LEU A 396 -14.28 -14.75 -26.00
CA LEU A 396 -13.94 -13.84 -24.92
C LEU A 396 -14.44 -14.35 -23.56
N GLN A 397 -13.63 -14.21 -22.52
CA GLN A 397 -14.07 -14.42 -21.14
C GLN A 397 -14.79 -13.18 -20.64
N VAL A 398 -16.12 -13.15 -20.84
CA VAL A 398 -16.97 -12.07 -20.37
C VAL A 398 -17.31 -12.27 -18.88
N PRO A 399 -17.09 -11.29 -18.01
CA PRO A 399 -17.51 -11.36 -16.61
C PRO A 399 -19.02 -11.49 -16.47
N SER A 400 -19.49 -12.18 -15.42
CA SER A 400 -20.93 -12.45 -15.20
C SER A 400 -21.81 -11.20 -15.12
N TYR A 401 -21.24 -10.03 -14.82
CA TYR A 401 -21.99 -8.76 -14.78
C TYR A 401 -22.23 -8.15 -16.16
N ALA A 402 -21.48 -8.56 -17.19
CA ALA A 402 -21.53 -8.04 -18.57
C ALA A 402 -22.06 -9.09 -19.57
N GLU A 403 -22.44 -10.28 -19.09
CA GLU A 403 -22.90 -11.39 -19.91
C GLU A 403 -24.20 -11.06 -20.68
N GLY A 404 -25.10 -10.28 -20.07
CA GLY A 404 -26.33 -9.82 -20.74
C GLY A 404 -26.03 -8.95 -21.97
N ASP A 405 -25.16 -7.95 -21.83
CA ASP A 405 -24.80 -7.05 -22.93
C ASP A 405 -24.07 -7.82 -24.07
N ALA A 406 -23.28 -8.84 -23.73
CA ALA A 406 -22.62 -9.70 -24.71
C ALA A 406 -23.61 -10.57 -25.49
N VAL A 407 -24.64 -11.08 -24.84
CA VAL A 407 -25.72 -11.86 -25.49
C VAL A 407 -26.54 -10.98 -26.43
N ASP A 408 -26.86 -9.75 -26.02
CA ASP A 408 -27.59 -8.81 -26.86
C ASP A 408 -26.78 -8.43 -28.12
N LEU A 409 -25.48 -8.16 -27.97
CA LEU A 409 -24.56 -7.89 -29.08
C LEU A 409 -24.41 -9.08 -30.04
N ASP A 410 -24.37 -10.30 -29.53
CA ASP A 410 -24.30 -11.52 -30.33
C ASP A 410 -25.60 -11.74 -31.14
N ALA A 411 -26.76 -11.51 -30.52
CA ALA A 411 -28.04 -11.59 -31.20
C ALA A 411 -28.14 -10.61 -32.37
N ASP A 412 -27.68 -9.38 -32.17
CA ASP A 412 -27.63 -8.36 -33.23
C ASP A 412 -26.65 -8.76 -34.35
N THR A 413 -25.48 -9.29 -34.00
CA THR A 413 -24.49 -9.81 -34.96
C THR A 413 -25.11 -10.91 -35.84
N ALA A 414 -25.80 -11.87 -35.24
CA ALA A 414 -26.46 -12.96 -35.96
C ALA A 414 -27.58 -12.43 -36.88
N GLN A 415 -28.38 -11.47 -36.42
CA GLN A 415 -29.45 -10.87 -37.21
C GLN A 415 -28.90 -10.09 -38.42
N ILE A 416 -27.79 -9.36 -38.26
CA ILE A 416 -27.11 -8.65 -39.37
C ILE A 416 -26.65 -9.64 -40.44
N VAL A 417 -26.04 -10.77 -40.06
CA VAL A 417 -25.61 -11.80 -41.01
C VAL A 417 -26.79 -12.37 -41.80
N VAL A 418 -27.94 -12.59 -41.16
CA VAL A 418 -29.16 -13.07 -41.83
C VAL A 418 -29.67 -12.04 -42.83
N LEU A 419 -29.81 -10.77 -42.43
CA LEU A 419 -30.30 -9.69 -43.30
C LEU A 419 -29.38 -9.45 -44.50
N LEU A 420 -28.06 -9.45 -44.30
CA LEU A 420 -27.09 -9.33 -45.40
C LEU A 420 -27.21 -10.47 -46.41
N ARG A 421 -27.45 -11.71 -45.95
CA ARG A 421 -27.65 -12.87 -46.83
C ARG A 421 -29.00 -12.85 -47.55
N GLN A 422 -30.04 -12.24 -46.97
CA GLN A 422 -31.34 -12.04 -47.63
C GLN A 422 -31.22 -11.00 -48.76
N LEU A 423 -30.54 -9.89 -48.50
CA LEU A 423 -30.27 -8.86 -49.52
C LEU A 423 -29.51 -9.43 -50.74
N GLN A 424 -28.65 -10.42 -50.54
CA GLN A 424 -27.96 -11.13 -51.62
C GLN A 424 -28.88 -11.92 -52.56
N GLN A 425 -30.07 -12.31 -52.09
CA GLN A 425 -31.02 -13.15 -52.83
C GLN A 425 -32.20 -12.35 -53.39
N SER A 426 -32.46 -11.15 -52.85
CA SER A 426 -33.56 -10.29 -53.28
C SER A 426 -33.33 -9.71 -54.68
N SER A 427 -34.30 -9.88 -55.58
CA SER A 427 -34.31 -9.25 -56.92
C SER A 427 -35.33 -8.12 -57.05
N ASP A 428 -36.17 -7.90 -56.04
CA ASP A 428 -37.28 -6.95 -56.06
C ASP A 428 -36.95 -5.63 -55.33
N ALA A 429 -36.98 -4.52 -56.06
CA ALA A 429 -36.53 -3.22 -55.57
C ALA A 429 -37.27 -2.68 -54.33
N ARG A 430 -38.55 -3.05 -54.13
CA ARG A 430 -39.32 -2.64 -52.93
C ARG A 430 -38.98 -3.48 -51.70
N GLU A 431 -38.70 -4.77 -51.91
CA GLU A 431 -38.34 -5.71 -50.85
C GLU A 431 -36.92 -5.40 -50.35
N SER A 432 -35.97 -5.19 -51.26
CA SER A 432 -34.60 -4.77 -50.91
C SER A 432 -34.55 -3.44 -50.15
N GLN A 433 -35.48 -2.51 -50.40
CA GLN A 433 -35.53 -1.23 -49.67
C GLN A 433 -36.00 -1.43 -48.22
N ALA A 434 -36.99 -2.29 -47.99
CA ALA A 434 -37.47 -2.60 -46.63
C ALA A 434 -36.41 -3.39 -45.83
N GLU A 435 -35.73 -4.34 -46.46
CA GLU A 435 -34.62 -5.09 -45.85
C GLU A 435 -33.42 -4.18 -45.51
N ALA A 436 -33.09 -3.22 -46.36
CA ALA A 436 -32.02 -2.25 -46.10
C ALA A 436 -32.36 -1.33 -44.91
N ASP A 437 -33.62 -0.90 -44.78
CA ASP A 437 -34.07 -0.12 -43.62
C ASP A 437 -34.00 -0.94 -42.33
N ASP A 438 -34.31 -2.25 -42.39
CA ASP A 438 -34.19 -3.15 -41.25
C ASP A 438 -32.73 -3.38 -40.86
N LEU A 439 -31.85 -3.63 -41.84
CA LEU A 439 -30.41 -3.76 -41.64
C LEU A 439 -29.83 -2.51 -40.97
N GLN A 440 -30.20 -1.31 -41.42
CA GLN A 440 -29.70 -0.07 -40.82
C GLN A 440 -30.15 0.09 -39.37
N ARG A 441 -31.37 -0.33 -39.02
CA ARG A 441 -31.84 -0.31 -37.63
C ARG A 441 -31.05 -1.28 -36.76
N THR A 442 -30.81 -2.50 -37.24
CA THR A 442 -30.05 -3.51 -36.51
C THR A 442 -28.57 -3.10 -36.35
N LEU A 443 -27.97 -2.47 -37.36
CA LEU A 443 -26.61 -1.92 -37.26
C LEU A 443 -26.49 -0.82 -36.19
N ASN A 444 -27.48 0.07 -36.12
CA ASN A 444 -27.49 1.11 -35.07
C ASN A 444 -27.62 0.47 -33.68
N LYS A 445 -28.44 -0.59 -33.56
CA LYS A 445 -28.62 -1.33 -32.30
C LYS A 445 -27.33 -2.05 -31.90
N PHE A 446 -26.67 -2.72 -32.84
CA PHE A 446 -25.35 -3.33 -32.66
C PHE A 446 -24.32 -2.32 -32.14
N ASP A 447 -24.26 -1.11 -32.70
CA ASP A 447 -23.34 -0.07 -32.24
C ASP A 447 -23.64 0.41 -30.80
N ASP A 448 -24.92 0.44 -30.42
CA ASP A 448 -25.36 0.82 -29.08
C ASP A 448 -25.04 -0.29 -28.06
N ASP A 449 -25.34 -1.55 -28.39
CA ASP A 449 -25.08 -2.72 -27.54
C ASP A 449 -23.57 -2.98 -27.42
N PHE A 450 -22.78 -2.74 -28.47
CA PHE A 450 -21.32 -2.75 -28.41
C PHE A 450 -20.77 -1.72 -27.42
N ARG A 451 -21.30 -0.49 -27.47
CA ARG A 451 -20.91 0.58 -26.52
C ARG A 451 -21.35 0.28 -25.09
N ALA A 452 -22.51 -0.37 -24.91
CA ALA A 452 -22.98 -0.82 -23.61
C ALA A 452 -22.00 -1.86 -23.02
N LEU A 453 -21.67 -2.90 -23.77
CA LEU A 453 -20.71 -3.93 -23.37
C LEU A 453 -19.33 -3.34 -23.05
N LEU A 454 -18.83 -2.44 -23.89
CA LEU A 454 -17.53 -1.78 -23.68
C LEU A 454 -17.51 -0.86 -22.44
N THR A 455 -18.67 -0.36 -22.02
CA THR A 455 -18.80 0.45 -20.79
C THR A 455 -18.92 -0.43 -19.55
N ALA A 456 -19.53 -1.61 -19.69
CA ALA A 456 -19.60 -2.61 -18.63
C ALA A 456 -18.21 -3.18 -18.30
N LEU A 457 -17.37 -3.42 -19.30
CA LEU A 457 -15.98 -3.87 -19.18
C LEU A 457 -15.01 -2.75 -18.75
#